data_AF-T1HWC5-F1
#
_entry.id   AF-T1HWC5-F1
#
_cell.length_a   1.000
_cell.length_b   1.000
_cell.length_c   1.000
_cell.angle_alpha   90.00
_cell.angle_beta   90.00
_cell.angle_gamma   90.00
#
_symmetry.space_group_name_H-M   'P 1'
#
loop_
_entity.id
_entity.type
_entity.pdbx_description
1 polymer ?
#
loop_
_entity_poly.entity_id
_entity_poly.type
_entity_poly.pdbx_seq_one_letter_code
_entity_poly.pdbx_strand_id
1 'polypeptide(L)'
;MDNNSYLKPKFMKVYQSNSTVVTLNNVKKEMTGTYKCEVSADAPLFHTEIKSSHVLVIAKPITLPEIQVEKTKYSVGEKIRANCTSRSSYPAANLTFYANGVPDFNLCFHFLNI
;
A
#
# COMPACT_ATOMS: atom_id res chain seq x y z
N MET A 1 -26.37 -9.43 16.89
CA MET A 1 -25.87 -8.81 15.65
C MET A 1 -24.53 -8.25 16.01
N ASP A 2 -23.50 -9.09 15.95
CA ASP A 2 -22.24 -8.85 16.66
C ASP A 2 -21.15 -8.61 15.62
N ASN A 3 -21.01 -7.34 15.22
CA ASN A 3 -20.03 -6.88 14.23
C ASN A 3 -18.66 -6.60 14.87
N ASN A 4 -18.19 -7.45 15.78
CA ASN A 4 -16.85 -7.32 16.32
C ASN A 4 -15.91 -8.20 15.48
N SER A 5 -15.28 -7.59 14.49
CA SER A 5 -14.20 -8.19 13.72
C SER A 5 -12.96 -8.30 14.60
N TYR A 6 -13.00 -9.23 15.56
CA TYR A 6 -11.79 -9.82 16.14
C TYR A 6 -10.87 -10.16 14.97
N LEU A 7 -9.63 -9.67 15.01
CA LEU A 7 -8.60 -10.07 14.06
C LEU A 7 -8.67 -11.58 13.93
N LYS A 8 -9.13 -12.07 12.77
CA LYS A 8 -9.36 -13.50 12.58
C LYS A 8 -8.05 -14.20 12.96
N PRO A 9 -8.06 -15.21 13.86
CA PRO A 9 -6.85 -15.83 14.39
C PRO A 9 -5.91 -16.41 13.32
N LYS A 10 -6.38 -16.47 12.06
CA LYS A 10 -5.60 -16.89 10.89
C LYS A 10 -4.40 -15.99 10.56
N PHE A 11 -4.40 -14.71 10.94
CA PHE A 11 -3.32 -13.76 10.57
C PHE A 11 -2.47 -13.27 11.75
N MET A 12 -2.91 -13.45 12.99
CA MET A 12 -2.15 -13.06 14.18
C MET A 12 -1.26 -14.21 14.65
N LYS A 13 0.03 -13.95 14.88
CA LYS A 13 0.94 -14.90 15.53
C LYS A 13 0.85 -14.74 17.04
N VAL A 14 -0.04 -15.51 17.65
CA VAL A 14 -0.30 -15.49 19.10
C VAL A 14 1.00 -15.68 19.90
N TYR A 15 1.83 -16.66 19.54
CA TYR A 15 3.08 -16.97 20.22
C TYR A 15 4.20 -15.91 20.04
N GLN A 16 4.01 -14.93 19.15
CA GLN A 16 4.90 -13.79 18.96
C GLN A 16 4.23 -12.47 19.37
N SER A 17 3.12 -12.54 20.09
CA SER A 17 2.35 -11.39 20.56
C SER A 17 2.28 -11.39 22.09
N ASN A 18 2.07 -10.22 22.68
CA ASN A 18 1.87 -10.05 24.12
C ASN A 18 0.83 -8.94 24.38
N SER A 19 0.71 -8.47 25.63
CA SER A 19 -0.28 -7.45 26.04
C SER A 19 -0.10 -6.08 25.37
N THR A 20 1.06 -5.80 24.77
CA THR A 20 1.39 -4.50 24.16
C THR A 20 1.77 -4.58 22.69
N VAL A 21 2.13 -5.78 22.20
CA VAL A 21 2.62 -6.01 20.84
C VAL A 21 1.82 -7.10 20.17
N VAL A 22 1.28 -6.82 18.99
CA VAL A 22 0.59 -7.79 18.14
C VAL A 22 1.40 -8.04 16.88
N THR A 23 1.79 -9.30 16.65
CA THR A 23 2.51 -9.70 15.44
C THR A 23 1.54 -10.28 14.42
N LEU A 24 1.49 -9.68 13.23
CA LEU A 24 0.70 -10.15 12.09
C LEU A 24 1.58 -10.91 11.10
N ASN A 25 1.04 -11.93 10.44
CA ASN A 25 1.72 -12.73 9.43
C ASN A 25 0.92 -12.77 8.13
N ASN A 26 1.63 -12.97 7.02
CA ASN A 26 1.07 -13.02 5.68
C ASN A 26 0.14 -11.82 5.42
N VAL A 27 0.63 -10.63 5.75
CA VAL A 27 -0.14 -9.38 5.70
C VAL A 27 -0.52 -9.11 4.25
N LYS A 28 -1.80 -8.84 4.01
CA LYS A 28 -2.35 -8.55 2.69
C LYS A 28 -3.02 -7.18 2.65
N LYS A 29 -3.19 -6.64 1.44
CA LYS A 29 -3.86 -5.35 1.19
C LYS A 29 -5.19 -5.23 1.94
N GLU A 30 -5.98 -6.31 1.97
CA GLU A 30 -7.31 -6.35 2.60
C GLU A 30 -7.26 -6.18 4.14
N MET A 31 -6.07 -6.28 4.74
CA MET A 31 -5.84 -6.05 6.17
C MET A 31 -5.55 -4.58 6.51
N THR A 32 -5.58 -3.69 5.51
CA THR A 32 -5.58 -2.23 5.72
C THR A 32 -6.84 -1.82 6.48
N GLY A 33 -6.70 -1.03 7.53
CA GLY A 33 -7.83 -0.60 8.34
C GLY A 33 -7.46 -0.03 9.69
N THR A 34 -8.47 0.24 10.50
CA THR A 34 -8.29 0.74 11.87
C THR A 34 -8.21 -0.43 12.84
N TYR A 35 -7.09 -0.50 13.55
CA TYR A 35 -6.82 -1.49 14.60
C TYR A 35 -7.12 -0.86 15.94
N LYS A 36 -7.70 -1.64 16.85
CA LYS A 36 -8.08 -1.18 18.19
C LYS A 36 -7.47 -2.09 19.25
N CYS A 37 -7.02 -1.48 20.33
CA CYS A 37 -6.69 -2.15 21.58
C CYS A 37 -7.75 -1.75 22.60
N GLU A 38 -8.37 -2.76 23.22
CA GLU A 38 -9.40 -2.61 24.24
C GLU A 38 -8.89 -3.21 25.54
N VAL A 39 -8.99 -2.46 26.64
CA VAL A 39 -8.66 -2.91 27.99
C VAL A 39 -9.87 -2.67 28.86
N SER A 40 -10.39 -3.73 29.46
CA SER A 40 -11.57 -3.69 30.32
C SER A 40 -11.21 -4.11 31.74
N ALA A 41 -11.60 -3.30 32.72
CA ALA A 41 -11.56 -3.63 34.14
C ALA A 41 -12.84 -4.37 34.54
N ASP A 42 -12.71 -5.36 35.41
CA ASP A 42 -13.84 -6.14 35.93
C ASP A 42 -14.50 -5.44 37.14
N ALA A 43 -15.49 -6.10 37.74
CA ALA A 43 -16.23 -5.61 38.90
C ALA A 43 -15.30 -5.02 40.00
N PRO A 44 -15.75 -3.98 40.74
CA PRO A 44 -17.10 -3.39 40.72
C PRO A 44 -17.28 -2.19 39.78
N LEU A 45 -16.20 -1.66 39.19
CA LEU A 45 -16.24 -0.38 38.47
C LEU A 45 -16.52 -0.50 36.97
N PHE A 46 -16.34 -1.69 36.37
CA PHE A 46 -16.59 -1.98 34.95
C PHE A 46 -16.24 -0.81 34.01
N HIS A 47 -14.94 -0.63 33.77
CA HIS A 47 -14.45 0.44 32.89
C HIS A 47 -13.76 -0.15 31.67
N THR A 48 -13.99 0.41 30.49
CA THR A 48 -13.37 -0.03 29.23
C THR A 48 -12.68 1.13 28.54
N GLU A 49 -11.38 1.02 28.34
CA GLU A 49 -10.57 1.94 27.56
C GLU A 49 -10.29 1.37 26.17
N ILE A 50 -10.49 2.18 25.14
CA ILE A 50 -10.23 1.79 23.75
C ILE A 50 -9.32 2.81 23.09
N LYS A 51 -8.18 2.34 22.57
CA LYS A 51 -7.31 3.14 21.70
C LYS A 51 -7.27 2.55 20.31
N SER A 52 -7.26 3.42 19.30
CA SER A 52 -7.34 3.03 17.89
C SER A 52 -6.21 3.68 17.08
N SER A 53 -5.70 2.97 16.08
CA SER A 53 -4.76 3.52 15.09
C SER A 53 -5.05 2.96 13.70
N HIS A 54 -4.84 3.77 12.66
CA HIS A 54 -4.97 3.34 11.28
C HIS A 54 -3.68 2.68 10.79
N VAL A 55 -3.79 1.54 10.12
CA VAL A 55 -2.67 0.79 9.54
C VAL A 55 -2.91 0.64 8.04
N LEU A 56 -1.94 1.09 7.25
CA LEU A 56 -1.92 0.93 5.79
C LEU A 56 -0.94 -0.18 5.42
N VAL A 57 -1.45 -1.23 4.76
CA VAL A 57 -0.59 -2.27 4.18
C VAL A 57 -0.15 -1.81 2.80
N ILE A 58 1.16 -1.75 2.55
CA ILE A 58 1.70 -1.31 1.27
C ILE A 58 2.14 -2.53 0.45
N ALA A 59 1.67 -2.60 -0.78
CA ALA A 59 2.15 -3.56 -1.77
C ALA A 59 3.03 -2.82 -2.79
N LYS A 60 4.35 -3.02 -2.69
CA LYS A 60 5.31 -2.44 -3.62
C LYS A 60 5.22 -3.17 -4.97
N PRO A 61 5.34 -2.47 -6.12
CA PRO A 61 5.52 -3.12 -7.41
C PRO A 61 6.68 -4.13 -7.35
N ILE A 62 6.47 -5.31 -7.94
CA ILE A 62 7.49 -6.37 -7.99
C ILE A 62 8.65 -5.96 -8.90
N THR A 63 8.39 -5.14 -9.92
CA THR A 63 9.38 -4.66 -10.88
C THR A 63 9.37 -3.14 -10.95
N LEU A 64 10.46 -2.58 -11.49
CA LEU A 64 10.48 -1.17 -11.88
C LEU A 64 9.45 -0.92 -13.00
N PRO A 65 8.96 0.32 -13.14
CA PRO A 65 8.14 0.72 -14.27
C PRO A 65 8.88 0.51 -15.59
N GLU A 66 8.17 0.02 -16.59
CA GLU A 66 8.69 -0.16 -17.95
C GLU A 66 8.29 1.04 -18.81
N ILE A 67 9.19 1.50 -19.67
CA ILE A 67 8.94 2.57 -20.65
C ILE A 67 9.03 1.97 -22.05
N GLN A 68 7.98 2.14 -22.83
CA GLN A 68 7.92 1.72 -24.22
C GLN A 68 7.73 2.95 -25.11
N VAL A 69 8.66 3.17 -26.04
CA VAL A 69 8.62 4.27 -27.00
C VAL A 69 8.13 3.79 -28.36
N GLU A 70 7.43 4.65 -29.09
CA GLU A 70 6.91 4.30 -30.43
C GLU A 70 8.02 4.09 -31.47
N LYS A 71 9.17 4.76 -31.33
CA LYS A 71 10.27 4.74 -32.30
C LYS A 71 11.63 4.60 -31.61
N THR A 72 12.61 4.06 -32.33
CA THR A 72 14.00 3.95 -31.87
C THR A 72 14.86 5.17 -32.23
N LYS A 73 14.38 6.02 -33.16
CA LYS A 73 15.04 7.26 -33.60
C LYS A 73 13.99 8.36 -33.78
N TYR A 74 14.37 9.58 -33.40
CA TYR A 74 13.53 10.77 -33.48
C TYR A 74 14.31 11.91 -34.14
N SER A 75 13.61 12.77 -34.89
CA SER A 75 14.20 13.99 -35.44
C SER A 75 14.26 15.09 -34.38
N VAL A 76 15.16 16.07 -34.55
CA VAL A 76 15.23 17.22 -33.65
C VAL A 76 13.91 18.00 -33.69
N GLY A 77 13.32 18.26 -32.52
CA GLY A 77 12.02 18.92 -32.38
C GLY A 77 10.80 17.99 -32.47
N GLU A 78 11.00 16.70 -32.77
CA GLU A 78 9.92 15.71 -32.75
C GLU A 78 9.52 15.37 -31.31
N LYS A 79 8.20 15.25 -31.06
CA LYS A 79 7.69 14.84 -29.74
C LYS A 79 7.86 13.34 -29.55
N ILE A 80 8.45 12.95 -28.43
CA ILE A 80 8.53 11.55 -28.02
C ILE A 80 7.22 11.18 -27.32
N ARG A 81 6.58 10.12 -27.80
CA ARG A 81 5.45 9.49 -27.13
C ARG A 81 5.90 8.15 -26.56
N ALA A 82 5.74 7.99 -25.25
CA ALA A 82 6.00 6.75 -24.56
C ALA A 82 4.79 6.30 -23.75
N ASN A 83 4.65 4.99 -23.64
CA ASN A 83 3.77 4.34 -22.68
C ASN A 83 4.62 3.92 -21.49
N CYS A 84 4.23 4.31 -20.28
CA CYS A 84 4.91 3.90 -19.08
C CYS A 84 3.96 3.15 -18.16
N THR A 85 4.34 1.93 -17.83
CA THR A 85 3.49 1.01 -17.09
C THR A 85 4.20 0.57 -15.82
N SER A 86 3.53 0.75 -14.68
CA SER A 86 3.92 0.09 -13.43
C SER A 86 3.10 -1.17 -13.23
N ARG A 87 3.74 -2.20 -12.66
CA ARG A 87 3.01 -3.35 -12.14
C ARG A 87 2.18 -2.96 -10.91
N SER A 88 1.24 -3.82 -10.58
CA SER A 88 0.28 -3.67 -9.51
C SER A 88 0.93 -3.22 -8.21
N SER A 89 0.34 -2.18 -7.62
CA SER A 89 0.79 -1.59 -6.38
C SER A 89 -0.40 -1.13 -5.55
N TYR A 90 -0.17 -1.02 -4.24
CA TYR A 90 -1.13 -0.42 -3.34
C TYR A 90 -0.42 0.41 -2.27
N PRO A 91 -0.74 1.72 -2.16
CA PRO A 91 -1.60 2.50 -3.06
C PRO A 91 -1.02 2.59 -4.49
N ALA A 92 -1.76 3.20 -5.41
CA ALA A 92 -1.27 3.43 -6.78
C ALA A 92 0.10 4.11 -6.75
N ALA A 93 1.05 3.59 -7.53
CA ALA A 93 2.40 4.11 -7.57
C ALA A 93 2.43 5.53 -8.16
N ASN A 94 3.15 6.42 -7.50
CA ASN A 94 3.47 7.74 -8.04
C ASN A 94 4.76 7.64 -8.86
N LEU A 95 4.63 7.76 -10.18
CA LEU A 95 5.76 7.66 -11.10
C LEU A 95 6.20 9.05 -11.54
N THR A 96 7.50 9.27 -11.57
CA THR A 96 8.11 10.48 -12.14
C THR A 96 9.18 10.04 -13.14
N PHE A 97 9.05 10.54 -14.37
CA PHE A 97 9.95 10.20 -15.47
C PHE A 97 10.94 11.33 -15.69
N TYR A 98 12.17 10.95 -16.05
CA TYR A 98 13.26 11.89 -16.31
C TYR A 98 13.81 11.64 -17.71
N ALA A 99 13.92 12.71 -18.50
CA ALA A 99 14.75 12.72 -19.71
C ALA A 99 16.06 13.42 -19.41
N ASN A 100 17.18 12.72 -19.60
CA ASN A 100 18.53 13.26 -19.37
C ASN A 100 18.70 13.91 -17.98
N GLY A 101 18.06 13.34 -16.94
CA GLY A 101 18.11 13.85 -15.58
C GLY A 101 17.14 14.99 -15.24
N VAL A 102 16.32 15.44 -16.20
CA VAL A 102 15.29 16.47 -15.99
C VAL A 102 13.90 15.82 -15.95
N PRO A 103 13.06 16.10 -14.95
CA PRO A 103 11.71 15.54 -14.89
C PRO A 103 10.89 16.02 -16.08
N ASP A 104 10.32 15.09 -16.83
CA ASP A 104 9.53 15.40 -18.03
C ASP A 104 8.16 14.69 -17.95
N PHE A 105 7.14 15.51 -17.68
CA PHE A 105 5.76 15.08 -17.53
C PHE A 105 5.07 14.76 -18.87
N ASN A 106 5.70 15.12 -20.01
CA ASN A 106 5.14 14.86 -21.35
C ASN A 106 5.57 13.52 -21.93
N LEU A 107 6.53 12.81 -21.32
CA LEU A 107 6.94 11.49 -21.82
C LEU A 107 5.89 10.41 -21.56
N CYS A 108 5.02 10.60 -20.57
CA CYS A 108 4.08 9.58 -20.12
C CYS A 108 2.63 9.99 -20.36
N PHE A 109 2.07 9.60 -21.51
CA PHE A 109 0.68 9.91 -21.87
C PHE A 109 -0.34 8.84 -21.43
N HIS A 110 0.10 7.72 -20.86
CA HIS A 110 -0.81 6.66 -20.44
C HIS A 110 -0.25 5.89 -19.24
N PHE A 111 -0.80 6.14 -18.05
CA PHE A 111 -0.51 5.37 -16.84
C PHE A 111 -1.47 4.20 -16.77
N LEU A 112 -0.96 2.97 -16.87
CA LEU A 112 -1.72 1.77 -16.55
C LEU A 112 -1.20 1.20 -15.23
N ASN A 113 -2.07 1.21 -14.21
CA ASN A 113 -1.91 0.36 -13.04
C ASN A 113 -2.50 -1.00 -13.39
N ILE A 114 -1.64 -1.96 -13.74
CA ILE A 114 -2.04 -3.36 -13.99
C ILE A 114 -1.72 -4.19 -12.76
#